data_AF-A0A3M2QUE7-F1
#
_entry.id   AF-A0A3M2QUE7-F1
#
_cell.length_a   1.000
_cell.length_b   1.000
_cell.length_c   1.000
_cell.angle_alpha   90.00
_cell.angle_beta   90.00
_cell.angle_gamma   90.00
#
_symmetry.space_group_name_H-M   'P 1'
#
loop_
_entity.id
_entity.type
_entity.pdbx_description
1 polymer ?
#
loop_
_entity_poly.entity_id
_entity_poly.type
_entity_poly.pdbx_seq_one_letter_code
_entity_poly.pdbx_strand_id
1 'polypeptide(L)'
;MLKEADQAIVVVGDKRTRSSSMDEALHEAMRVENFRARQVLLPSQSPPRLDEEKLPLVRLDDEEFVESIVRHLHPVEIIHATDKTAAKLLTSPSRDASVAGPALRNTHARVGRYLATEFVSQLVGLEEYDMPHVQGHRTTGHRLRGEQQTTIAALMRGGEPMAFGVNEVFPKARFIHAASATDIKRHHVDDQCTMLLVDSVVNSGKTLMQFIDHVRGLNANIRIVVMAGVVQAEVVVETHPLAKLMGRHGASLVALRLSENKFTGTKGTDTGNRLFNTTHLI
;
A
#
# COMPACT_ATOMS: atom_id res chain seq x y z
N MET A 1 -20.04 22.70 11.70
CA MET A 1 -19.61 21.59 10.83
C MET A 1 -18.52 22.03 9.87
N LEU A 2 -18.82 22.80 8.80
CA LEU A 2 -17.79 23.19 7.82
C LEU A 2 -16.64 24.04 8.40
N LYS A 3 -16.91 24.83 9.43
CA LYS A 3 -15.89 25.65 10.12
C LYS A 3 -14.82 24.84 10.85
N GLU A 4 -15.14 23.61 11.23
CA GLU A 4 -14.22 22.69 11.94
C GLU A 4 -13.48 21.77 10.96
N ALA A 5 -13.71 21.90 9.65
CA ALA A 5 -13.07 21.06 8.66
C ALA A 5 -11.69 21.62 8.28
N ASP A 6 -10.70 20.75 8.17
CA ASP A 6 -9.37 21.11 7.64
C ASP A 6 -9.46 21.67 6.21
N GLN A 7 -10.45 21.18 5.45
CA GLN A 7 -10.80 21.65 4.12
C GLN A 7 -12.33 21.74 3.99
N ALA A 8 -12.88 22.96 3.94
CA ALA A 8 -14.31 23.18 3.77
C ALA A 8 -14.70 23.18 2.27
N ILE A 9 -15.54 22.21 1.87
CA ILE A 9 -16.05 22.07 0.49
C ILE A 9 -17.58 22.08 0.53
N VAL A 10 -18.18 23.01 -0.21
CA VAL A 10 -19.63 23.09 -0.39
C VAL A 10 -20.02 22.32 -1.64
N VAL A 11 -20.84 21.28 -1.47
CA VAL A 11 -21.42 20.54 -2.59
C VAL A 11 -22.65 21.28 -3.11
N VAL A 12 -22.62 21.67 -4.38
CA VAL A 12 -23.60 22.57 -4.98
C VAL A 12 -24.46 21.79 -5.99
N GLY A 13 -25.70 21.49 -5.57
CA GLY A 13 -26.74 20.79 -6.35
C GLY A 13 -27.51 21.68 -7.33
N ASP A 14 -28.65 21.24 -7.87
CA ASP A 14 -29.52 22.09 -8.71
C ASP A 14 -30.01 23.35 -7.95
N LYS A 15 -29.94 24.53 -8.59
CA LYS A 15 -30.40 25.81 -8.02
C LYS A 15 -31.84 25.77 -7.50
N ARG A 16 -32.72 25.01 -8.15
CA ARG A 16 -34.15 24.92 -7.78
C ARG A 16 -34.39 24.24 -6.44
N THR A 17 -33.44 23.42 -5.98
CA THR A 17 -33.57 22.62 -4.75
C THR A 17 -32.65 23.10 -3.63
N ARG A 18 -31.87 24.17 -3.85
CA ARG A 18 -30.96 24.73 -2.84
C ARG A 18 -31.76 25.50 -1.78
N SER A 19 -31.41 25.31 -0.52
CA SER A 19 -31.89 26.17 0.57
C SER A 19 -31.30 27.58 0.43
N SER A 20 -32.13 28.62 0.45
CA SER A 20 -31.67 30.02 0.45
C SER A 20 -30.94 30.41 1.74
N SER A 21 -31.31 29.83 2.88
CA SER A 21 -30.72 30.16 4.19
C SER A 21 -29.23 29.82 4.30
N MET A 22 -28.73 28.92 3.47
CA MET A 22 -27.31 28.57 3.45
C MET A 22 -26.45 29.64 2.75
N ASP A 23 -27.02 30.44 1.83
CA ASP A 23 -26.27 31.50 1.16
C ASP A 23 -25.96 32.63 2.15
N GLU A 24 -26.94 33.00 2.97
CA GLU A 24 -26.77 33.97 4.06
C GLU A 24 -25.78 33.46 5.10
N ALA A 25 -25.88 32.18 5.50
CA ALA A 25 -24.96 31.58 6.47
C ALA A 25 -23.50 31.53 5.96
N LEU A 26 -23.29 31.23 4.67
CA LEU A 26 -21.97 31.25 4.05
C LEU A 26 -21.41 32.67 3.98
N HIS A 27 -22.23 33.65 3.59
CA HIS A 27 -21.82 35.04 3.55
C HIS A 27 -21.40 35.57 4.92
N GLU A 28 -22.18 35.29 5.96
CA GLU A 28 -21.86 35.76 7.31
C GLU A 28 -20.59 35.09 7.85
N ALA A 29 -20.45 33.78 7.67
CA ALA A 29 -19.26 33.05 8.08
C ALA A 29 -17.99 33.59 7.38
N MET A 30 -18.05 33.85 6.07
CA MET A 30 -16.91 34.39 5.31
C MET A 30 -16.53 35.81 5.75
N ARG A 31 -17.52 36.64 6.10
CA ARG A 31 -17.30 38.05 6.47
C ARG A 31 -16.78 38.22 7.89
N VAL A 32 -17.35 37.49 8.85
CA VAL A 32 -17.13 37.73 10.28
C VAL A 32 -16.08 36.79 10.86
N GLU A 33 -15.92 35.60 10.30
CA GLU A 33 -15.16 34.51 10.94
C GLU A 33 -13.94 34.05 10.13
N ASN A 34 -13.52 34.83 9.12
CA ASN A 34 -12.42 34.50 8.20
C ASN A 34 -12.54 33.08 7.60
N PHE A 35 -13.77 32.60 7.46
CA PHE A 35 -14.07 31.26 6.97
C PHE A 35 -13.78 31.19 5.47
N ARG A 36 -12.91 30.26 5.07
CA ARG A 36 -12.58 29.99 3.67
C ARG A 36 -13.12 28.63 3.26
N ALA A 37 -13.85 28.61 2.16
CA ALA A 37 -14.40 27.38 1.60
C ALA A 37 -14.26 27.39 0.08
N ARG A 38 -14.40 26.21 -0.52
CA ARG A 38 -14.42 25.98 -1.98
C ARG A 38 -15.77 25.35 -2.36
N GLN A 39 -16.15 25.36 -3.63
CA GLN A 39 -17.36 24.72 -4.12
C GLN A 39 -17.12 23.68 -5.20
N VAL A 40 -17.90 22.60 -5.16
CA VAL A 40 -17.97 21.59 -6.21
C VAL A 40 -19.38 21.54 -6.78
N LEU A 41 -19.49 21.53 -8.11
CA LEU A 41 -20.77 21.53 -8.83
C LEU A 41 -21.21 20.09 -9.15
N LEU A 42 -22.40 19.69 -8.69
CA LEU A 42 -22.97 18.37 -8.96
C LEU A 42 -24.45 18.49 -9.40
N PRO A 43 -24.78 18.26 -10.68
CA PRO A 43 -23.87 17.94 -11.79
C PRO A 43 -22.98 19.14 -12.16
N SER A 44 -21.89 18.89 -12.90
CA SER A 44 -20.87 19.92 -13.20
C SER A 44 -21.40 21.13 -13.99
N GLN A 45 -22.56 20.99 -14.62
CA GLN A 45 -23.26 22.08 -15.33
C GLN A 45 -24.10 22.97 -14.39
N SER A 46 -24.18 22.65 -13.10
CA SER A 46 -24.91 23.46 -12.13
C SER A 46 -24.27 24.84 -12.01
N PRO A 47 -25.05 25.93 -11.88
CA PRO A 47 -24.47 27.24 -11.68
C PRO A 47 -23.78 27.32 -10.31
N PRO A 48 -22.67 28.08 -10.17
CA PRO A 48 -22.06 28.37 -8.88
C PRO A 48 -23.09 28.83 -7.84
N ARG A 49 -22.85 28.47 -6.57
CA ARG A 49 -23.70 28.87 -5.46
C ARG A 49 -23.47 30.33 -5.08
N LEU A 50 -22.21 30.69 -4.95
CA LEU A 50 -21.73 32.05 -4.77
C LEU A 50 -20.70 32.37 -5.86
N ASP A 51 -20.32 33.64 -5.92
CA ASP A 51 -19.26 34.14 -6.78
C ASP A 51 -17.94 33.36 -6.59
N GLU A 52 -17.24 33.09 -7.69
CA GLU A 52 -16.02 32.27 -7.70
C GLU A 52 -14.84 32.92 -6.98
N GLU A 53 -14.83 34.25 -6.80
CA GLU A 53 -13.83 34.92 -5.96
C GLU A 53 -14.06 34.64 -4.46
N LYS A 54 -15.33 34.52 -4.06
CA LYS A 54 -15.72 34.30 -2.65
C LYS A 54 -15.75 32.81 -2.29
N LEU A 55 -16.11 31.97 -3.26
CA LEU A 55 -16.22 30.53 -3.11
C LEU A 55 -15.57 29.87 -4.34
N PRO A 56 -14.24 29.68 -4.36
CA PRO A 56 -13.54 29.16 -5.53
C PRO A 56 -14.03 27.79 -5.99
N LEU A 57 -14.09 27.60 -7.30
CA LEU A 57 -14.51 26.35 -7.91
C LEU A 57 -13.38 25.30 -7.82
N VAL A 58 -13.75 24.08 -7.41
CA VAL A 58 -12.89 22.90 -7.44
C VAL A 58 -13.57 21.78 -8.21
N ARG A 59 -12.78 20.98 -8.90
CA ARG A 59 -13.27 19.82 -9.65
C ARG A 59 -12.79 18.54 -8.98
N LEU A 60 -13.68 17.56 -8.89
CA LEU A 60 -13.36 16.25 -8.30
C LEU A 60 -12.39 15.43 -9.16
N ASP A 61 -12.22 15.80 -10.43
CA ASP A 61 -11.29 15.17 -11.38
C ASP A 61 -9.97 15.94 -11.53
N ASP A 62 -9.78 17.04 -10.78
CA ASP A 62 -8.53 17.79 -10.76
C ASP A 62 -7.50 17.13 -9.83
N GLU A 63 -6.31 16.83 -10.37
CA GLU A 63 -5.29 16.07 -9.66
C GLU A 63 -4.73 16.86 -8.46
N GLU A 64 -4.54 18.18 -8.58
CA GLU A 64 -4.09 19.03 -7.47
C GLU A 64 -5.13 19.09 -6.34
N PHE A 65 -6.42 19.17 -6.68
CA PHE A 65 -7.50 19.16 -5.70
C PHE A 65 -7.57 17.82 -4.95
N VAL A 66 -7.54 16.71 -5.68
CA VAL A 66 -7.51 15.36 -5.06
C VAL A 66 -6.28 15.22 -4.17
N GLU A 67 -5.10 15.64 -4.64
CA GLU A 67 -3.88 15.64 -3.82
C GLU A 67 -4.03 16.52 -2.56
N SER A 68 -4.70 17.68 -2.64
CA SER A 68 -4.89 18.56 -1.47
C SER A 68 -5.72 17.92 -0.36
N ILE A 69 -6.65 17.04 -0.71
CA ILE A 69 -7.49 16.28 0.24
C ILE A 69 -6.75 15.04 0.72
N VAL A 70 -6.12 14.29 -0.20
CA VAL A 70 -5.53 12.97 0.08
C VAL A 70 -4.15 13.07 0.74
N ARG A 71 -3.36 14.12 0.50
CA ARG A 71 -2.05 14.33 1.16
C ARG A 71 -2.14 14.34 2.70
N HIS A 72 -3.29 14.76 3.24
CA HIS A 72 -3.52 14.78 4.68
C HIS A 72 -4.04 13.45 5.23
N LEU A 73 -4.47 12.52 4.38
CA LEU A 73 -5.13 11.29 4.82
C LEU A 73 -4.15 10.17 5.13
N HIS A 74 -3.03 10.02 4.41
CA HIS A 74 -2.10 8.91 4.65
C HIS A 74 -0.63 9.29 4.36
N PRO A 75 0.20 9.59 5.38
CA PRO A 75 1.65 9.61 5.17
C PRO A 75 2.08 8.23 4.64
N VAL A 76 2.95 8.22 3.62
CA VAL A 76 3.47 6.96 3.05
C VAL A 76 4.18 6.20 4.17
N GLU A 77 3.61 5.08 4.57
CA GLU A 77 4.16 4.30 5.67
C GLU A 77 5.24 3.37 5.11
N ILE A 78 6.47 3.87 5.13
CA ILE A 78 7.68 3.14 4.74
C ILE A 78 8.37 2.64 5.99
N ILE A 79 8.26 1.34 6.24
CA ILE A 79 8.84 0.67 7.40
C ILE A 79 10.00 -0.20 6.93
N HIS A 80 11.17 -0.07 7.56
CA HIS A 80 12.30 -0.91 7.22
C HIS A 80 13.10 -1.39 8.44
N ALA A 81 13.66 -2.58 8.32
CA ALA A 81 14.47 -3.20 9.37
C ALA A 81 15.98 -2.95 9.21
N THR A 82 16.41 -2.04 8.32
CA THR A 82 17.82 -1.85 7.91
C THR A 82 18.84 -1.92 9.05
N ASP A 83 18.56 -1.25 10.17
CA ASP A 83 19.50 -1.15 11.30
C ASP A 83 19.30 -2.22 12.36
N LYS A 84 18.25 -3.04 12.28
CA LYS A 84 17.98 -4.13 13.23
C LYS A 84 19.02 -5.24 13.08
N THR A 85 19.51 -5.75 14.22
CA THR A 85 20.42 -6.90 14.26
C THR A 85 19.85 -8.13 13.55
N ALA A 86 18.54 -8.37 13.69
CA ALA A 86 17.85 -9.45 12.98
C ALA A 86 17.95 -9.30 11.46
N ALA A 87 17.84 -8.08 10.92
CA ALA A 87 17.96 -7.83 9.49
C ALA A 87 19.38 -8.12 8.99
N LYS A 88 20.42 -7.76 9.75
CA LYS A 88 21.82 -8.09 9.43
C LYS A 88 22.05 -9.60 9.36
N LEU A 89 21.49 -10.37 10.30
CA LEU A 89 21.56 -11.84 10.29
C LEU A 89 20.80 -12.44 9.11
N LEU A 90 19.59 -11.96 8.85
CA LEU A 90 18.74 -12.50 7.78
C LEU A 90 19.22 -12.13 6.37
N THR A 91 19.82 -10.95 6.18
CA THR A 91 20.32 -10.54 4.86
C THR A 91 21.68 -11.12 4.51
N SER A 92 22.46 -11.62 5.47
CA SER A 92 23.83 -12.07 5.18
C SER A 92 23.86 -13.25 4.21
N PRO A 93 23.07 -14.33 4.38
CA PRO A 93 23.08 -15.45 3.46
C PRO A 93 22.56 -15.11 2.06
N SER A 94 21.69 -14.09 1.91
CA SER A 94 21.20 -13.69 0.59
C SER A 94 22.27 -12.97 -0.25
N ARG A 95 23.28 -12.40 0.42
CA ARG A 95 24.42 -11.71 -0.20
C ARG A 95 25.62 -12.63 -0.46
N ASP A 96 25.66 -13.79 0.19
CA ASP A 96 26.74 -14.76 0.00
C ASP A 96 26.61 -15.42 -1.38
N ALA A 97 27.61 -15.23 -2.24
CA ALA A 97 27.63 -15.77 -3.59
C ALA A 97 27.69 -17.30 -3.63
N SER A 98 28.13 -17.96 -2.54
CA SER A 98 28.14 -19.42 -2.41
C SER A 98 26.76 -20.00 -2.13
N VAL A 99 25.79 -19.16 -1.73
CA VAL A 99 24.41 -19.57 -1.43
C VAL A 99 23.53 -19.37 -2.66
N ALA A 100 22.94 -20.46 -3.15
CA ALA A 100 22.05 -20.47 -4.31
C ALA A 100 20.98 -21.57 -4.18
N GLY A 101 20.03 -21.59 -5.11
CA GLY A 101 19.01 -22.64 -5.22
C GLY A 101 18.15 -22.76 -3.96
N PRO A 102 17.85 -24.00 -3.49
CA PRO A 102 17.00 -24.22 -2.31
C PRO A 102 17.45 -23.47 -1.04
N ALA A 103 18.76 -23.36 -0.80
CA ALA A 103 19.29 -22.68 0.37
C ALA A 103 19.00 -21.16 0.33
N LEU A 104 19.13 -20.56 -0.85
CA LEU A 104 18.78 -19.16 -1.04
C LEU A 104 17.26 -18.95 -0.93
N ARG A 105 16.44 -19.85 -1.49
CA ARG A 105 14.98 -19.81 -1.34
C ARG A 105 14.56 -19.85 0.12
N ASN A 106 15.15 -20.74 0.93
CA ASN A 106 14.89 -20.82 2.37
C ASN A 106 15.29 -19.52 3.10
N THR A 107 16.39 -18.89 2.68
CA THR A 107 16.79 -17.58 3.21
C THR A 107 15.70 -16.53 2.96
N HIS A 108 15.17 -16.44 1.73
CA HIS A 108 14.08 -15.52 1.41
C HIS A 108 12.78 -15.85 2.14
N ALA A 109 12.44 -17.12 2.33
CA ALA A 109 11.29 -17.53 3.14
C ALA A 109 11.42 -17.06 4.60
N ARG A 110 12.59 -17.22 5.22
CA ARG A 110 12.85 -16.69 6.58
C ARG A 110 12.69 -15.18 6.66
N VAL A 111 13.12 -14.45 5.62
CA VAL A 111 12.90 -13.00 5.53
C VAL A 111 11.42 -12.67 5.45
N GLY A 112 10.65 -13.33 4.58
CA GLY A 112 9.22 -13.11 4.43
C GLY A 112 8.47 -13.34 5.74
N ARG A 113 8.77 -14.45 6.41
CA ARG A 113 8.19 -14.79 7.72
C ARG A 113 8.51 -13.74 8.78
N TYR A 114 9.76 -13.29 8.85
CA TYR A 114 10.17 -12.24 9.78
C TYR A 114 9.42 -10.93 9.54
N LEU A 115 9.38 -10.45 8.29
CA LEU A 115 8.70 -9.20 7.95
C LEU A 115 7.20 -9.27 8.21
N ALA A 116 6.57 -10.40 7.87
CA ALA A 116 5.15 -10.63 8.11
C ALA A 116 4.80 -10.64 9.61
N THR A 117 5.62 -11.33 10.41
CA THR A 117 5.39 -11.47 11.85
C THR A 117 5.63 -10.16 12.61
N GLU A 118 6.71 -9.46 12.30
CA GLU A 118 7.16 -8.29 13.07
C GLU A 118 6.46 -7.00 12.62
N PHE A 119 6.32 -6.78 11.32
CA PHE A 119 5.94 -5.46 10.78
C PHE A 119 4.55 -5.48 10.15
N VAL A 120 4.25 -6.46 9.29
CA VAL A 120 2.93 -6.51 8.61
C VAL A 120 1.81 -6.77 9.62
N SER A 121 2.06 -7.57 10.66
CA SER A 121 1.10 -7.79 11.74
C SER A 121 0.70 -6.50 12.47
N GLN A 122 1.60 -5.52 12.55
CA GLN A 122 1.32 -4.21 13.15
C GLN A 122 0.45 -3.34 12.22
N LEU A 123 0.71 -3.42 10.90
CA LEU A 123 -0.07 -2.70 9.89
C LEU A 123 -1.49 -3.26 9.73
N VAL A 124 -1.60 -4.58 9.68
CA VAL A 124 -2.88 -5.28 9.48
C VAL A 124 -3.67 -5.33 10.79
N GLY A 125 -2.97 -5.46 11.92
CA GLY A 125 -3.53 -5.64 13.24
C GLY A 125 -3.92 -7.09 13.52
N LEU A 126 -4.30 -7.32 14.77
CA LEU A 126 -4.81 -8.60 15.24
C LEU A 126 -6.32 -8.53 15.49
N GLU A 127 -6.94 -9.70 15.50
CA GLU A 127 -8.29 -9.94 15.97
C GLU A 127 -8.30 -11.10 16.97
N GLU A 128 -9.21 -11.01 17.92
CA GLU A 128 -9.46 -12.05 18.90
C GLU A 128 -10.36 -13.15 18.32
N TYR A 129 -10.16 -14.39 18.77
CA TYR A 129 -11.07 -15.48 18.46
C TYR A 129 -11.11 -16.51 19.59
N ASP A 130 -12.23 -17.22 19.71
CA ASP A 130 -12.37 -18.29 20.70
C ASP A 130 -11.58 -19.53 20.27
N MET A 131 -10.69 -20.02 21.14
CA MET A 131 -9.85 -21.19 20.90
C MET A 131 -9.91 -22.23 22.02
N PRO A 132 -9.65 -23.51 21.73
CA PRO A 132 -9.51 -24.54 22.76
C PRO A 132 -8.25 -24.37 23.54
N HIS A 133 -8.41 -24.11 24.84
CA HIS A 133 -7.31 -24.20 25.77
C HIS A 133 -6.96 -25.66 26.04
N VAL A 134 -5.68 -25.94 26.21
CA VAL A 134 -5.16 -27.30 26.48
C VAL A 134 -5.72 -27.91 27.78
N GLN A 135 -6.28 -27.08 28.68
CA GLN A 135 -6.94 -27.52 29.91
C GLN A 135 -8.44 -27.82 29.74
N GLY A 136 -8.95 -27.85 28.50
CA GLY A 136 -10.32 -28.28 28.18
C GLY A 136 -11.38 -27.17 28.19
N HIS A 137 -11.05 -25.93 28.57
CA HIS A 137 -11.96 -24.79 28.50
C HIS A 137 -11.75 -23.94 27.21
N ARG A 138 -12.63 -22.98 26.98
CA ARG A 138 -12.47 -21.93 25.95
C ARG A 138 -11.58 -20.80 26.49
N THR A 139 -10.78 -20.21 25.61
CA THR A 139 -9.98 -19.04 25.92
C THR A 139 -9.83 -18.16 24.68
N THR A 140 -9.42 -16.91 24.87
CA THR A 140 -9.16 -15.96 23.78
C THR A 140 -7.79 -16.23 23.16
N GLY A 141 -7.79 -16.50 21.86
CA GLY A 141 -6.60 -16.52 21.01
C GLY A 141 -6.52 -15.25 20.16
N HIS A 142 -5.38 -15.07 19.49
CA HIS A 142 -5.16 -13.95 18.56
C HIS A 142 -4.76 -14.49 17.20
N ARG A 143 -5.23 -13.82 16.14
CA ARG A 143 -4.81 -14.07 14.76
C ARG A 143 -4.78 -12.76 13.99
N LEU A 144 -4.25 -12.81 12.78
CA LEU A 144 -4.18 -11.64 11.90
C LEU A 144 -5.59 -11.21 11.52
N ARG A 145 -5.86 -9.91 11.60
CA ARG A 145 -7.16 -9.33 11.25
C ARG A 145 -7.46 -9.56 9.78
N GLY A 146 -8.64 -10.10 9.47
CA GLY A 146 -9.03 -10.34 8.07
C GLY A 146 -8.11 -11.31 7.32
N GLU A 147 -7.50 -12.28 8.01
CA GLU A 147 -6.54 -13.22 7.43
C GLU A 147 -7.10 -13.95 6.19
N GLN A 148 -8.36 -14.43 6.26
CA GLN A 148 -9.06 -15.09 5.15
C GLN A 148 -9.41 -14.15 4.00
N GLN A 149 -9.43 -12.84 4.27
CA GLN A 149 -9.72 -11.76 3.33
C GLN A 149 -8.43 -11.06 2.88
N THR A 150 -7.29 -11.70 3.11
CA THR A 150 -5.98 -11.26 2.63
C THR A 150 -5.58 -12.10 1.42
N THR A 151 -5.09 -11.43 0.38
CA THR A 151 -4.47 -12.08 -0.78
C THR A 151 -2.98 -11.76 -0.82
N ILE A 152 -2.14 -12.78 -0.96
CA ILE A 152 -0.70 -12.70 -1.14
C ILE A 152 -0.38 -12.90 -2.61
N ALA A 153 0.21 -11.88 -3.25
CA ALA A 153 0.72 -11.96 -4.60
C ALA A 153 2.24 -12.09 -4.58
N ALA A 154 2.74 -13.27 -4.94
CA ALA A 154 4.14 -13.51 -5.20
C ALA A 154 4.52 -12.90 -6.56
N LEU A 155 5.35 -11.85 -6.56
CA LEU A 155 5.81 -11.23 -7.78
C LEU A 155 6.91 -12.09 -8.41
N MET A 156 6.56 -12.74 -9.52
CA MET A 156 7.41 -13.77 -10.10
C MET A 156 8.62 -13.15 -10.82
N ARG A 157 9.78 -13.80 -10.77
CA ARG A 157 10.07 -15.07 -10.09
C ARG A 157 10.67 -14.85 -8.68
N GLY A 158 11.27 -13.69 -8.44
CA GLY A 158 12.08 -13.44 -7.24
C GLY A 158 11.28 -13.41 -5.94
N GLY A 159 10.02 -12.98 -5.98
CA GLY A 159 9.17 -12.84 -4.80
C GLY A 159 8.67 -14.15 -4.20
N GLU A 160 8.56 -15.23 -4.98
CA GLU A 160 7.90 -16.47 -4.56
C GLU A 160 8.44 -17.07 -3.25
N PRO A 161 9.76 -17.29 -3.08
CA PRO A 161 10.27 -17.90 -1.86
C PRO A 161 9.98 -17.06 -0.61
N MET A 162 9.98 -15.73 -0.76
CA MET A 162 9.64 -14.83 0.34
C MET A 162 8.14 -14.84 0.63
N ALA A 163 7.30 -14.87 -0.41
CA ALA A 163 5.87 -14.96 -0.29
C ALA A 163 5.44 -16.25 0.43
N PHE A 164 6.12 -17.38 0.20
CA PHE A 164 5.86 -18.60 0.99
C PHE A 164 6.12 -18.39 2.48
N GLY A 165 7.20 -17.67 2.84
CA GLY A 165 7.44 -17.29 4.23
C GLY A 165 6.34 -16.39 4.82
N VAL A 166 5.75 -15.51 4.01
CA VAL A 166 4.58 -14.71 4.42
C VAL A 166 3.36 -15.61 4.61
N ASN A 167 3.14 -16.59 3.73
CA ASN A 167 2.01 -17.51 3.82
C ASN A 167 2.10 -18.45 5.03
N GLU A 168 3.30 -18.77 5.54
CA GLU A 168 3.44 -19.45 6.84
C GLU A 168 2.87 -18.64 8.00
N VAL A 169 2.85 -17.30 7.89
CA VAL A 169 2.30 -16.38 8.90
C VAL A 169 0.82 -16.12 8.66
N PHE A 170 0.39 -16.11 7.40
CA PHE A 170 -1.01 -15.96 6.96
C PHE A 170 -1.52 -17.28 6.31
N PRO A 171 -1.62 -18.39 7.07
CA PRO A 171 -1.99 -19.70 6.50
C PRO A 171 -3.38 -19.73 5.84
N LYS A 172 -4.28 -18.81 6.19
CA LYS A 172 -5.62 -18.73 5.58
C LYS A 172 -5.74 -17.73 4.43
N ALA A 173 -4.70 -16.96 4.15
CA ALA A 173 -4.72 -16.01 3.05
C ALA A 173 -4.74 -16.74 1.70
N ARG A 174 -5.37 -16.11 0.70
CA ARG A 174 -5.27 -16.57 -0.68
C ARG A 174 -3.85 -16.34 -1.20
N PHE A 175 -3.33 -17.25 -2.00
CA PHE A 175 -1.99 -17.15 -2.58
C PHE A 175 -2.06 -17.15 -4.11
N ILE A 176 -1.44 -16.17 -4.75
CA ILE A 176 -1.35 -16.05 -6.21
C ILE A 176 0.10 -15.86 -6.66
N HIS A 177 0.48 -16.53 -7.74
CA HIS A 177 1.72 -16.26 -8.46
C HIS A 177 1.41 -15.25 -9.56
N ALA A 178 2.09 -14.11 -9.58
CA ALA A 178 1.85 -13.06 -10.56
C ALA A 178 3.15 -12.68 -11.27
N ALA A 179 3.27 -13.03 -12.55
CA ALA A 179 4.39 -12.63 -13.39
C ALA A 179 4.21 -11.20 -13.93
N SER A 180 2.96 -10.73 -13.98
CA SER A 180 2.60 -9.39 -14.40
C SER A 180 1.40 -8.89 -13.60
N ALA A 181 1.18 -7.57 -13.61
CA ALA A 181 0.07 -6.96 -12.89
C ALA A 181 -1.29 -7.55 -13.32
N THR A 182 -1.44 -7.86 -14.60
CA THR A 182 -2.67 -8.39 -15.17
C THR A 182 -3.00 -9.81 -14.71
N ASP A 183 -2.07 -10.55 -14.12
CA ASP A 183 -2.34 -11.86 -13.50
C ASP A 183 -3.22 -11.71 -12.25
N ILE A 184 -3.23 -10.53 -11.63
CA ILE A 184 -4.20 -10.20 -10.58
C ILE A 184 -5.54 -9.92 -11.25
N LYS A 185 -6.53 -10.80 -11.03
CA LYS A 185 -7.87 -10.68 -11.60
C LYS A 185 -8.84 -10.11 -10.58
N ARG A 186 -10.00 -9.67 -11.06
CA ARG A 186 -11.07 -9.09 -10.22
C ARG A 186 -11.46 -10.00 -9.05
N HIS A 187 -11.66 -11.29 -9.31
CA HIS A 187 -11.99 -12.24 -8.26
C HIS A 187 -10.86 -12.44 -7.22
N HIS A 188 -9.61 -12.06 -7.50
CA HIS A 188 -8.51 -12.06 -6.52
C HIS A 188 -8.60 -10.90 -5.51
N VAL A 189 -9.40 -9.87 -5.78
CA VAL A 189 -9.56 -8.70 -4.89
C VAL A 189 -10.99 -8.49 -4.41
N ASP A 190 -11.96 -9.21 -4.98
CA ASP A 190 -13.34 -9.23 -4.48
C ASP A 190 -13.39 -9.86 -3.09
N ASP A 191 -14.16 -9.24 -2.20
CA ASP A 191 -14.32 -9.61 -0.79
C ASP A 191 -13.00 -9.66 0.02
N GLN A 192 -11.91 -9.10 -0.53
CA GLN A 192 -10.63 -8.98 0.14
C GLN A 192 -10.48 -7.60 0.77
N CYS A 193 -9.93 -7.55 1.99
CA CYS A 193 -9.59 -6.32 2.67
C CYS A 193 -8.11 -5.94 2.49
N THR A 194 -7.24 -6.88 2.11
CA THR A 194 -5.78 -6.64 2.02
C THR A 194 -5.14 -7.40 0.87
N MET A 195 -4.28 -6.71 0.12
CA MET A 195 -3.39 -7.26 -0.89
C MET A 195 -1.94 -7.08 -0.43
N LEU A 196 -1.22 -8.20 -0.27
CA LEU A 196 0.21 -8.24 0.01
C LEU A 196 0.96 -8.47 -1.30
N LEU A 197 1.69 -7.47 -1.78
CA LEU A 197 2.54 -7.56 -2.97
C LEU A 197 3.98 -7.89 -2.53
N VAL A 198 4.46 -9.10 -2.84
CA VAL A 198 5.73 -9.60 -2.29
C VAL A 198 6.77 -9.76 -3.39
N ASP A 199 7.88 -9.03 -3.27
CA ASP A 199 9.05 -9.17 -4.15
C ASP A 199 10.33 -9.36 -3.34
N SER A 200 11.34 -9.98 -3.94
CA SER A 200 12.66 -10.08 -3.33
C SER A 200 13.42 -8.75 -3.32
N VAL A 201 13.36 -8.01 -4.42
CA VAL A 201 14.19 -6.84 -4.67
C VAL A 201 13.42 -5.77 -5.44
N VAL A 202 13.36 -4.56 -4.88
CA VAL A 202 12.77 -3.39 -5.52
C VAL A 202 13.89 -2.44 -5.96
N ASN A 203 14.20 -2.44 -7.25
CA ASN A 203 15.29 -1.63 -7.81
C ASN A 203 14.81 -0.25 -8.29
N SER A 204 13.89 -0.21 -9.26
CA SER A 204 13.39 1.04 -9.84
C SER A 204 11.96 1.39 -9.43
N GLY A 205 11.27 0.46 -8.75
CA GLY A 205 9.86 0.59 -8.41
C GLY A 205 8.88 0.43 -9.58
N LYS A 206 9.34 0.36 -10.84
CA LYS A 206 8.45 0.31 -12.03
C LYS A 206 7.43 -0.82 -11.98
N THR A 207 7.88 -2.04 -11.67
CA THR A 207 6.99 -3.20 -11.53
C THR A 207 5.95 -2.94 -10.45
N LEU A 208 6.37 -2.52 -9.25
CA LEU A 208 5.43 -2.24 -8.16
C LEU A 208 4.40 -1.18 -8.53
N MET A 209 4.80 -0.11 -9.23
CA MET A 209 3.85 0.92 -9.66
C MET A 209 2.74 0.33 -10.53
N GLN A 210 3.09 -0.53 -11.50
CA GLN A 210 2.11 -1.22 -12.34
C GLN A 210 1.16 -2.10 -11.52
N PHE A 211 1.69 -2.83 -10.52
CA PHE A 211 0.88 -3.67 -9.66
C PHE A 211 -0.05 -2.86 -8.74
N ILE A 212 0.44 -1.77 -8.14
CA ILE A 212 -0.36 -0.92 -7.26
C ILE A 212 -1.49 -0.26 -8.04
N ASP A 213 -1.20 0.36 -9.20
CA ASP A 213 -2.22 0.98 -10.05
C ASP A 213 -3.27 -0.04 -10.50
N HIS A 214 -2.83 -1.23 -10.91
CA HIS A 214 -3.73 -2.29 -11.35
C HIS A 214 -4.63 -2.80 -10.23
N VAL A 215 -4.07 -3.09 -9.05
CA VAL A 215 -4.85 -3.52 -7.88
C VAL A 215 -5.84 -2.44 -7.46
N ARG A 216 -5.42 -1.16 -7.43
CA ARG A 216 -6.32 -0.06 -7.08
C ARG A 216 -7.42 0.14 -8.11
N GLY A 217 -7.12 -0.03 -9.40
CA GLY A 217 -8.12 -0.03 -10.47
C GLY A 217 -9.13 -1.17 -10.35
N LEU A 218 -8.71 -2.32 -9.82
CA LEU A 218 -9.61 -3.43 -9.54
C LEU A 218 -10.40 -3.27 -8.23
N ASN A 219 -9.83 -2.66 -7.18
CA ASN A 219 -10.54 -2.41 -5.92
C ASN A 219 -10.04 -1.10 -5.28
N ALA A 220 -10.91 -0.08 -5.29
CA ALA A 220 -10.59 1.25 -4.80
C ALA A 220 -10.27 1.32 -3.30
N ASN A 221 -10.78 0.37 -2.50
CA ASN A 221 -10.73 0.42 -1.04
C ASN A 221 -9.82 -0.66 -0.41
N ILE A 222 -9.23 -1.56 -1.21
CA ILE A 222 -8.35 -2.61 -0.67
C ILE A 222 -7.10 -1.99 -0.04
N ARG A 223 -6.67 -2.48 1.13
CA ARG A 223 -5.38 -2.10 1.68
C ARG A 223 -4.27 -2.75 0.86
N ILE A 224 -3.25 -1.99 0.47
CA ILE A 224 -2.11 -2.51 -0.29
C ILE A 224 -0.87 -2.40 0.60
N VAL A 225 -0.22 -3.54 0.85
CA VAL A 225 1.07 -3.59 1.56
C VAL A 225 2.08 -4.25 0.64
N VAL A 226 3.15 -3.53 0.34
CA VAL A 226 4.29 -4.06 -0.41
C VAL A 226 5.31 -4.63 0.57
N MET A 227 5.85 -5.80 0.26
CA MET A 227 6.91 -6.44 1.04
C MET A 227 8.14 -6.69 0.18
N ALA A 228 9.31 -6.33 0.70
CA ALA A 228 10.56 -6.52 -0.01
C ALA A 228 11.73 -6.94 0.90
N GLY A 229 12.60 -7.81 0.37
CA GLY A 229 13.87 -8.13 1.04
C GLY A 229 14.89 -7.00 0.89
N VAL A 230 14.91 -6.34 -0.26
CA VAL A 230 15.79 -5.21 -0.52
C VAL A 230 15.02 -4.15 -1.27
N VAL A 231 15.13 -2.90 -0.84
CA VAL A 231 14.60 -1.75 -1.57
C VAL A 231 15.73 -0.78 -1.83
N GLN A 232 15.83 -0.25 -3.04
CA GLN A 232 16.81 0.77 -3.37
C GLN A 232 16.41 2.11 -2.71
N ALA A 233 17.36 2.79 -2.05
CA ALA A 233 17.05 3.92 -1.18
C ALA A 233 16.42 5.12 -1.91
N GLU A 234 16.76 5.37 -3.18
CA GLU A 234 16.16 6.45 -3.98
C GLU A 234 14.67 6.19 -4.24
N VAL A 235 14.21 4.92 -4.31
CA VAL A 235 12.80 4.65 -4.68
C VAL A 235 11.80 5.00 -3.59
N VAL A 236 12.28 5.17 -2.36
CA VAL A 236 11.50 5.54 -1.17
C VAL A 236 11.61 7.02 -0.79
N VAL A 237 12.44 7.80 -1.50
CA VAL A 237 12.49 9.25 -1.34
C VAL A 237 11.16 9.86 -1.78
N GLU A 238 10.63 10.81 -1.02
CA GLU A 238 9.30 11.41 -1.25
C GLU A 238 9.08 11.93 -2.68
N THR A 239 10.14 12.44 -3.32
CA THR A 239 10.08 12.95 -4.69
C THR A 239 10.03 11.85 -5.76
N HIS A 240 10.35 10.61 -5.40
CA HIS A 240 10.38 9.49 -6.32
C HIS A 240 8.95 9.08 -6.76
N PRO A 241 8.73 8.74 -8.04
CA PRO A 241 7.40 8.37 -8.55
C PRO A 241 6.70 7.26 -7.75
N LEU A 242 7.45 6.24 -7.30
CA LEU A 242 6.89 5.18 -6.47
C LEU A 242 6.35 5.72 -5.13
N ALA A 243 7.13 6.56 -4.42
CA ALA A 243 6.71 7.10 -3.13
C ALA A 243 5.46 7.99 -3.30
N LYS A 244 5.42 8.84 -4.32
CA LYS A 244 4.23 9.65 -4.65
C LYS A 244 3.01 8.78 -4.94
N LEU A 245 3.19 7.74 -5.77
CA LEU A 245 2.12 6.81 -6.11
C LEU A 245 1.57 6.10 -4.86
N MET A 246 2.46 5.65 -3.98
CA MET A 246 2.08 5.01 -2.73
C MET A 246 1.29 5.95 -1.82
N GLY A 247 1.68 7.23 -1.75
CA GLY A 247 0.94 8.25 -1.01
C GLY A 247 -0.45 8.49 -1.58
N ARG A 248 -0.55 8.63 -2.91
CA ARG A 248 -1.82 8.78 -3.63
C ARG A 248 -2.77 7.61 -3.37
N HIS A 249 -2.23 6.39 -3.31
CA HIS A 249 -3.03 5.16 -3.16
C HIS A 249 -3.13 4.64 -1.73
N GLY A 250 -2.56 5.33 -0.75
CA GLY A 250 -2.51 4.88 0.65
C GLY A 250 -1.85 3.49 0.81
N ALA A 251 -0.82 3.20 0.02
CA ALA A 251 -0.09 1.94 0.09
C ALA A 251 1.08 2.05 1.08
N SER A 252 1.36 0.96 1.81
CA SER A 252 2.50 0.86 2.74
C SER A 252 3.61 -0.01 2.16
N LEU A 253 4.86 0.23 2.56
CA LEU A 253 6.02 -0.56 2.16
C LEU A 253 6.75 -1.08 3.40
N VAL A 254 6.97 -2.39 3.44
CA VAL A 254 7.77 -3.08 4.46
C VAL A 254 9.01 -3.66 3.81
N ALA A 255 10.18 -3.27 4.28
CA ALA A 255 11.47 -3.75 3.75
C ALA A 255 12.36 -4.38 4.84
N LEU A 256 13.10 -5.43 4.50
CA LEU A 256 14.16 -5.92 5.39
C LEU A 256 15.31 -4.91 5.46
N ARG A 257 15.70 -4.34 4.31
CA ARG A 257 16.71 -3.29 4.28
C ARG A 257 16.55 -2.35 3.09
N LEU A 258 17.00 -1.12 3.30
CA LEU A 258 17.31 -0.20 2.22
C LEU A 258 18.72 -0.45 1.67
N SER A 259 18.96 -0.03 0.44
CA SER A 259 20.23 -0.22 -0.26
C SER A 259 20.58 1.05 -1.04
N GLU A 260 21.72 1.67 -0.69
CA GLU A 260 22.29 2.77 -1.49
C GLU A 260 22.78 2.26 -2.85
N ASN A 261 23.22 1.01 -2.91
CA ASN A 261 23.70 0.40 -4.15
C ASN A 261 22.54 0.19 -5.12
N LYS A 262 22.57 0.94 -6.23
CA LYS A 262 21.73 0.72 -7.40
C LYS A 262 22.32 -0.40 -8.24
N PHE A 263 21.95 -1.63 -7.92
CA PHE A 263 22.44 -2.81 -8.63
C PHE A 263 21.29 -3.52 -9.34
N THR A 264 21.29 -3.46 -10.67
CA THR A 264 20.46 -4.35 -11.48
C THR A 264 21.26 -5.62 -11.71
N GLY A 265 20.85 -6.72 -11.07
CA GLY A 265 21.50 -8.01 -11.27
C GLY A 265 21.58 -8.34 -12.75
N THR A 266 22.79 -8.57 -13.24
CA THR A 266 23.01 -9.08 -14.60
C THR A 266 23.45 -10.53 -14.51
N LYS A 267 22.79 -11.40 -15.28
CA LYS A 267 23.17 -12.80 -15.47
C LYS A 267 23.25 -13.59 -14.15
N GLY A 268 24.46 -13.95 -13.72
CA GLY A 268 24.73 -14.77 -12.52
C GLY A 268 24.49 -14.07 -11.18
N THR A 269 24.28 -12.76 -11.18
CA THR A 269 23.97 -11.97 -9.98
C THR A 269 22.49 -11.64 -9.83
N ASP A 270 21.67 -12.00 -10.82
CA ASP A 270 20.22 -11.84 -10.74
C ASP A 270 19.62 -12.72 -9.64
N THR A 271 18.73 -12.14 -8.84
CA THR A 271 18.15 -12.83 -7.68
C THR A 271 17.28 -14.00 -8.15
N GLY A 272 16.44 -13.81 -9.17
CA GLY A 272 15.62 -14.88 -9.74
C GLY A 272 16.47 -16.05 -10.22
N ASN A 273 17.53 -15.76 -10.97
CA ASN A 273 18.42 -16.80 -11.49
C ASN A 273 19.15 -17.57 -10.38
N ARG A 274 19.62 -16.88 -9.33
CA ARG A 274 20.26 -17.54 -8.18
C ARG A 274 19.28 -18.39 -7.38
N LEU A 275 18.01 -17.97 -7.25
CA LEU A 275 16.99 -18.72 -6.54
C LEU A 275 16.67 -20.06 -7.20
N PHE A 276 16.79 -20.15 -8.52
CA PHE A 276 16.41 -21.34 -9.30
C PHE A 276 17.57 -22.00 -10.06
N ASN A 277 18.82 -21.61 -9.79
CA ASN A 277 20.02 -22.12 -10.46
C ASN A 277 19.99 -21.97 -11.99
N THR A 278 19.34 -20.93 -12.50
CA THR A 278 19.23 -20.64 -13.95
C THR A 278 20.22 -19.58 -14.42
N THR A 279 21.36 -19.44 -13.75
CA THR A 279 22.37 -18.41 -14.03
C THR A 279 23.07 -18.57 -15.39
N HIS A 280 22.90 -19.73 -16.04
CA HIS A 280 23.44 -20.08 -17.35
C HIS A 280 22.45 -19.82 -18.51
N LEU A 281 21.17 -19.55 -18.21
CA LEU A 281 20.19 -19.20 -19.23
C LEU A 281 20.45 -17.75 -19.68
N ILE A 282 20.73 -17.58 -20.97
CA ILE A 282 20.98 -16.28 -21.62
C ILE A 282 19.65 -15.65 -22.02
#